data_AF-K9Q7L1-F1
#
_entry.id   AF-K9Q7L1-F1
#
_cell.length_a   1.000
_cell.length_b   1.000
_cell.length_c   1.000
_cell.angle_alpha   90.00
_cell.angle_beta   90.00
_cell.angle_gamma   90.00
#
_symmetry.space_group_name_H-M   'P 1'
#
loop_
_entity.id
_entity.type
_entity.pdbx_description
1 polymer ?
#
loop_
_entity_poly.entity_id
_entity_poly.type
_entity_poly.pdbx_seq_one_letter_code
_entity_poly.pdbx_strand_id
1 'polypeptide(L)'
;MNRMSDTQLMAERLESLKAGMIGGFSLGVTWLITNLVNTLILARYFDMLASLQVTLHWYLLVSWAIASFSGLLFGVTYRYIIRQDQNLPLKAGGVMAFGLVRGLAQIEFNWSLAGAVLAGESVLSFIVAAIALDQAIQVGWVKPFPSI
;
A
#
# COMPACT_ATOMS: atom_id res chain seq x y z
N MET A 1 -6.93 34.75 16.08
CA MET A 1 -6.48 33.43 15.59
C MET A 1 -6.24 33.54 14.10
N ASN A 2 -4.98 33.37 13.69
CA ASN A 2 -4.38 33.93 12.48
C ASN A 2 -4.69 33.12 11.23
N ARG A 3 -5.22 33.76 10.17
CA ARG A 3 -5.33 33.16 8.82
C ARG A 3 -4.03 32.49 8.34
N MET A 4 -2.86 32.95 8.82
CA MET A 4 -1.56 32.35 8.50
C MET A 4 -1.39 30.92 9.03
N SER A 5 -1.91 30.59 10.22
CA SER A 5 -1.86 29.21 10.75
C SER A 5 -2.80 28.27 9.98
N ASP A 6 -3.95 28.79 9.54
CA ASP A 6 -4.91 28.00 8.75
C ASP A 6 -4.34 27.64 7.37
N THR A 7 -3.62 28.57 6.71
CA THR A 7 -2.93 28.28 5.44
C THR A 7 -1.81 27.25 5.59
N GLN A 8 -1.06 27.27 6.70
CA GLN A 8 -0.02 26.26 6.96
C GLN A 8 -0.64 24.88 7.24
N LEU A 9 -1.72 24.83 8.03
CA LEU A 9 -2.47 23.60 8.28
C LEU A 9 -3.06 23.01 6.99
N MET A 10 -3.61 23.88 6.12
CA MET A 10 -4.18 23.46 4.82
C MET A 10 -3.10 22.90 3.89
N ALA A 11 -1.90 23.51 3.90
CA ALA A 11 -0.75 23.05 3.11
C ALA A 11 -0.23 21.67 3.59
N GLU A 12 -0.13 21.46 4.90
CA GLU A 12 0.26 20.15 5.46
C GLU A 12 -0.73 19.05 5.07
N ARG A 13 -2.05 19.34 5.12
CA ARG A 13 -3.09 18.39 4.71
C ARG A 13 -2.99 18.04 3.22
N LEU A 14 -2.70 19.01 2.36
CA LEU A 14 -2.50 18.81 0.92
C LEU A 14 -1.29 17.93 0.61
N GLU A 15 -0.18 18.13 1.31
CA GLU A 15 1.02 17.29 1.14
C GLU A 15 0.78 15.86 1.65
N SER A 16 -0.01 15.67 2.71
CA SER A 16 -0.40 14.33 3.18
C SER A 16 -1.34 13.66 2.19
N LEU A 17 -2.27 14.39 1.60
CA LEU A 17 -3.14 13.87 0.55
C LEU A 17 -2.33 13.45 -0.68
N LYS A 18 -1.31 14.23 -1.06
CA LYS A 18 -0.40 13.89 -2.17
C LYS A 18 0.36 12.60 -1.87
N ALA A 19 0.90 12.43 -0.66
CA ALA A 19 1.53 11.18 -0.24
C ALA A 19 0.55 10.00 -0.29
N GLY A 20 -0.70 10.21 0.16
CA GLY A 20 -1.78 9.24 0.03
C GLY A 20 -2.06 8.85 -1.42
N MET A 21 -2.15 9.81 -2.34
CA MET A 21 -2.39 9.52 -3.76
C MET A 21 -1.27 8.66 -4.37
N ILE A 22 -0.01 8.93 -4.01
CA ILE A 22 1.14 8.14 -4.48
C ILE A 22 1.06 6.71 -3.91
N GLY A 23 0.78 6.56 -2.61
CA GLY A 23 0.62 5.26 -1.97
C GLY A 23 -0.54 4.45 -2.55
N GLY A 24 -1.69 5.09 -2.78
CA GLY A 24 -2.87 4.47 -3.37
C GLY A 24 -2.66 4.07 -4.82
N PHE A 25 -2.01 4.92 -5.63
CA PHE A 25 -1.68 4.60 -7.01
C PHE A 25 -0.67 3.45 -7.09
N SER A 26 0.37 3.48 -6.26
CA SER A 26 1.37 2.42 -6.20
C SER A 26 0.74 1.07 -5.85
N LEU A 27 -0.10 1.02 -4.81
CA LEU A 27 -0.77 -0.23 -4.43
C LEU A 27 -1.83 -0.69 -5.43
N GLY A 28 -2.54 0.24 -6.07
CA GLY A 28 -3.47 -0.07 -7.16
C GLY A 28 -2.76 -0.69 -8.37
N VAL A 29 -1.58 -0.16 -8.74
CA VAL A 29 -0.74 -0.72 -9.82
C VAL A 29 -0.16 -2.07 -9.40
N THR A 30 0.40 -2.19 -8.20
CA THR A 30 0.93 -3.47 -7.73
C THR A 30 -0.16 -4.53 -7.69
N TRP A 31 -1.35 -4.20 -7.19
CA TRP A 31 -2.47 -5.13 -7.17
C TRP A 31 -2.87 -5.60 -8.58
N LEU A 32 -2.88 -4.69 -9.57
CA LEU A 32 -3.14 -5.07 -10.97
C LEU A 32 -2.09 -6.04 -11.50
N ILE A 33 -0.80 -5.77 -11.23
CA ILE A 33 0.31 -6.62 -11.65
C ILE A 33 0.20 -7.99 -10.97
N THR A 34 0.01 -8.01 -9.66
CA THR A 34 -0.12 -9.24 -8.86
C THR A 34 -1.31 -10.08 -9.35
N ASN A 35 -2.46 -9.45 -9.58
CA ASN A 35 -3.63 -10.16 -10.10
C ASN A 35 -3.37 -10.73 -11.51
N LEU A 36 -2.67 -9.98 -12.37
CA LEU A 36 -2.30 -10.45 -13.71
C LEU A 36 -1.34 -11.64 -13.63
N VAL A 37 -0.35 -11.60 -12.74
CA VAL A 37 0.61 -12.70 -12.49
C VAL A 37 -0.10 -13.94 -11.97
N ASN A 38 -1.00 -13.78 -11.00
CA ASN A 38 -1.78 -14.88 -10.45
C ASN A 38 -2.64 -15.57 -11.52
N THR A 39 -3.31 -14.77 -12.35
CA THR A 39 -4.22 -15.31 -13.37
C THR A 39 -3.48 -15.91 -14.58
N LEU A 40 -2.34 -15.34 -15.02
CA LEU A 40 -1.63 -15.79 -16.22
C LEU A 40 -0.57 -16.86 -15.97
N ILE A 41 0.10 -16.79 -14.81
CA ILE A 41 1.26 -17.63 -14.49
C ILE A 41 0.82 -18.63 -13.43
N LEU A 42 0.43 -18.16 -12.25
CA LEU A 42 0.31 -19.04 -11.09
C LEU A 42 -0.85 -20.05 -11.21
N ALA A 43 -2.02 -19.59 -11.64
CA ALA A 43 -3.18 -20.44 -11.90
C ALA A 43 -3.01 -21.39 -13.12
N ARG A 44 -2.08 -21.08 -14.03
CA ARG A 44 -1.81 -21.89 -15.22
C ARG A 44 -0.75 -22.97 -15.00
N TYR A 45 0.21 -22.71 -14.10
CA TYR A 45 1.30 -23.64 -13.78
C TYR A 45 1.00 -24.53 -12.55
N PHE A 46 0.16 -24.07 -11.62
CA PHE A 46 -0.20 -24.84 -10.42
C PHE A 46 -1.71 -25.04 -10.32
N ASP A 47 -2.19 -26.26 -10.59
CA ASP A 47 -3.61 -26.63 -10.43
C ASP A 47 -4.13 -26.40 -9.00
N MET A 48 -3.25 -26.51 -8.00
CA MET A 48 -3.57 -26.21 -6.59
C MET A 48 -3.89 -24.73 -6.33
N LEU A 49 -3.45 -23.84 -7.22
CA LEU A 49 -3.69 -22.39 -7.19
C LEU A 49 -4.69 -21.93 -8.25
N ALA A 50 -5.39 -22.85 -8.93
CA ALA A 50 -6.45 -22.49 -9.87
C ALA A 50 -7.58 -21.66 -9.22
N SER A 51 -7.75 -21.75 -7.90
CA SER A 51 -8.69 -20.93 -7.13
C SER A 51 -8.32 -19.44 -7.06
N LEU A 52 -7.07 -19.05 -7.40
CA LEU A 52 -6.67 -17.65 -7.56
C LEU A 52 -7.14 -17.03 -8.89
N GLN A 53 -7.71 -17.82 -9.81
CA GLN A 53 -8.14 -17.30 -11.09
C GLN A 53 -9.32 -16.34 -10.91
N VAL A 54 -9.02 -15.04 -10.88
CA VAL A 54 -10.03 -14.00 -10.77
C VAL A 54 -10.63 -13.76 -12.17
N THR A 55 -11.90 -14.12 -12.33
CA THR A 55 -12.65 -13.76 -13.54
C THR A 55 -13.02 -12.27 -13.49
N LEU A 56 -13.23 -11.67 -14.67
CA LEU A 56 -13.58 -10.25 -14.85
C LEU A 56 -15.01 -9.98 -14.31
N HIS A 57 -15.13 -9.97 -12.99
CA HIS A 57 -16.37 -9.78 -12.23
C HIS A 57 -16.31 -8.47 -11.46
N TRP A 58 -17.47 -7.99 -11.00
CA TRP A 58 -17.60 -6.81 -10.14
C TRP A 58 -16.67 -6.85 -8.91
N TYR A 59 -16.36 -8.05 -8.42
CA TYR A 59 -15.41 -8.31 -7.34
C TYR A 59 -13.99 -7.76 -7.61
N LEU A 60 -13.54 -7.75 -8.87
CA LEU A 60 -12.21 -7.29 -9.27
C LEU A 60 -12.09 -5.76 -9.08
N LEU A 61 -13.13 -5.01 -9.47
CA LEU A 61 -13.20 -3.56 -9.25
C LEU A 61 -13.25 -3.21 -7.76
N VAL A 62 -14.04 -3.93 -6.98
CA VAL A 62 -14.14 -3.72 -5.53
C VAL A 62 -12.80 -4.03 -4.84
N SER A 63 -12.15 -5.13 -5.19
CA SER A 63 -10.84 -5.50 -4.63
C SER A 63 -9.75 -4.49 -5.00
N TRP A 64 -9.76 -3.99 -6.23
CA TRP A 64 -8.86 -2.92 -6.67
C TRP A 64 -9.11 -1.62 -5.90
N ALA A 65 -10.37 -1.24 -5.68
CA ALA A 65 -10.72 -0.06 -4.90
C ALA A 65 -10.27 -0.19 -3.44
N ILE A 66 -10.46 -1.35 -2.81
CA ILE A 66 -9.99 -1.64 -1.44
C ILE A 66 -8.46 -1.61 -1.38
N ALA A 67 -7.76 -2.18 -2.36
CA ALA A 67 -6.29 -2.10 -2.46
C ALA A 67 -5.80 -0.65 -2.56
N SER A 68 -6.39 0.12 -3.46
CA SER A 68 -6.03 1.53 -3.68
C SER A 68 -6.33 2.39 -2.45
N PHE A 69 -7.48 2.18 -1.79
CA PHE A 69 -7.83 2.92 -0.58
C PHE A 69 -6.93 2.56 0.61
N SER A 70 -6.59 1.28 0.75
CA SER A 70 -5.63 0.81 1.76
C SER A 70 -4.25 1.42 1.53
N GLY A 71 -3.82 1.53 0.27
CA GLY A 71 -2.59 2.23 -0.09
C GLY A 71 -2.63 3.73 0.13
N LEU A 72 -3.80 4.35 -0.05
CA LEU A 72 -3.99 5.77 0.26
C LEU A 72 -3.80 6.03 1.75
N LEU A 73 -4.47 5.24 2.60
CA LEU A 73 -4.32 5.31 4.06
C LEU A 73 -2.87 5.06 4.49
N PHE A 74 -2.24 4.04 3.90
CA PHE A 74 -0.82 3.76 4.13
C PHE A 74 0.06 4.94 3.72
N GLY A 75 -0.12 5.54 2.54
CA GLY A 75 0.68 6.68 2.11
C GLY A 75 0.54 7.92 3.00
N VAL A 76 -0.68 8.21 3.48
CA VAL A 76 -0.92 9.29 4.45
C VAL A 76 -0.18 9.01 5.75
N THR A 77 -0.34 7.81 6.33
CA THR A 77 0.30 7.43 7.60
C THR A 77 1.81 7.32 7.49
N TYR A 78 2.32 6.81 6.38
CA TYR A 78 3.75 6.64 6.10
C TYR A 78 4.50 7.97 6.14
N ARG A 79 3.88 9.05 5.66
CA ARG A 79 4.43 10.40 5.78
C ARG A 79 4.65 10.84 7.23
N TYR A 80 3.76 10.46 8.15
CA TYR A 80 3.90 10.78 9.58
C TYR A 80 4.90 9.85 10.29
N ILE A 81 5.08 8.63 9.79
CA ILE A 81 6.03 7.64 10.31
C ILE A 81 7.46 8.02 9.92
N ILE A 82 7.69 8.47 8.68
CA ILE A 82 8.97 9.03 8.25
C ILE A 82 9.07 10.46 8.76
N ARG A 83 9.53 10.61 10.01
CA ARG A 83 10.15 11.85 10.48
C ARG A 83 11.56 11.94 9.91
N GLN A 84 12.20 13.12 9.99
CA GLN A 84 13.60 13.31 9.59
C GLN A 84 14.59 12.32 10.26
N ASP A 85 14.20 11.65 11.34
CA ASP A 85 14.97 10.57 11.95
C ASP A 85 14.99 9.30 11.09
N GLN A 86 16.21 8.85 10.76
CA GLN A 86 16.51 7.66 9.97
C GLN A 86 16.27 6.33 10.72
N ASN A 87 15.19 6.22 11.48
CA ASN A 87 14.85 5.00 12.22
C ASN A 87 14.28 3.93 11.26
N LEU A 88 15.18 3.22 10.57
CA LEU A 88 14.90 2.05 9.73
C LEU A 88 13.92 1.03 10.37
N PRO A 89 14.02 0.69 11.68
CA PRO A 89 13.09 -0.24 12.31
C PRO A 89 11.65 0.26 12.36
N LEU A 90 11.44 1.58 12.54
CA LEU A 90 10.11 2.18 12.61
C LEU A 90 9.44 2.16 11.23
N LYS A 91 10.23 2.45 10.17
CA LYS A 91 9.78 2.38 8.77
C LYS A 91 9.36 0.96 8.41
N ALA A 92 10.22 -0.03 8.71
CA ALA A 92 9.94 -1.44 8.44
C ALA A 92 8.73 -1.94 9.25
N GLY A 93 8.63 -1.58 10.53
CA GLY A 93 7.50 -1.93 11.39
C GLY A 93 6.16 -1.40 10.88
N GLY A 94 6.13 -0.15 10.40
CA GLY A 94 4.92 0.43 9.78
C GLY A 94 4.47 -0.32 8.54
N VAL A 95 5.40 -0.62 7.62
CA VAL A 95 5.11 -1.42 6.41
C VAL A 95 4.61 -2.81 6.77
N MET A 96 5.28 -3.48 7.72
CA MET A 96 4.91 -4.81 8.16
C MET A 96 3.54 -4.84 8.85
N ALA A 97 3.19 -3.82 9.64
CA ALA A 97 1.87 -3.75 10.28
C ALA A 97 0.74 -3.70 9.24
N PHE A 98 0.84 -2.83 8.23
CA PHE A 98 -0.17 -2.75 7.17
C PHE A 98 -0.19 -4.00 6.28
N GLY A 99 0.99 -4.52 5.90
CA GLY A 99 1.12 -5.73 5.09
C GLY A 99 0.57 -6.97 5.78
N LEU A 100 0.91 -7.18 7.05
CA LEU A 100 0.47 -8.34 7.82
C LEU A 100 -1.01 -8.26 8.16
N VAL A 101 -1.56 -7.10 8.57
CA VAL A 101 -2.99 -6.97 8.86
C VAL A 101 -3.83 -7.30 7.63
N ARG A 102 -3.41 -6.83 6.44
CA ARG A 102 -4.09 -7.17 5.18
C ARG A 102 -3.89 -8.63 4.79
N GLY A 103 -2.66 -9.15 4.91
CA GLY A 103 -2.34 -10.51 4.48
C GLY A 103 -2.96 -11.59 5.37
N LEU A 104 -2.92 -11.41 6.69
CA LEU A 104 -3.53 -12.33 7.66
C LEU A 104 -5.05 -12.40 7.48
N ALA A 105 -5.71 -11.28 7.18
CA ALA A 105 -7.14 -11.27 6.87
C ALA A 105 -7.50 -12.12 5.63
N GLN A 106 -6.60 -12.22 4.66
CA GLN A 106 -6.80 -13.07 3.47
C GLN A 106 -6.60 -14.56 3.78
N ILE A 107 -5.68 -14.89 4.70
CA ILE A 107 -5.49 -16.26 5.20
C ILE A 107 -6.72 -16.70 6.00
N GLU A 108 -7.30 -15.81 6.81
CA GLU A 108 -8.50 -16.11 7.60
C GLU A 108 -9.68 -16.48 6.70
N PHE A 109 -9.82 -15.82 5.55
CA PHE A 109 -10.87 -16.13 4.57
C PHE A 109 -10.58 -17.42 3.78
N ASN A 110 -9.32 -17.77 3.56
CA ASN A 110 -8.92 -18.93 2.77
C ASN A 110 -7.73 -19.65 3.39
N TRP A 111 -8.02 -20.65 4.24
CA TRP A 111 -7.02 -21.51 4.88
C TRP A 111 -6.41 -22.52 3.89
N SER A 112 -5.72 -22.03 2.87
CA SER A 112 -5.04 -22.81 1.86
C SER A 112 -3.71 -22.18 1.48
N LEU A 113 -2.89 -22.93 0.73
CA LEU A 113 -1.64 -22.41 0.14
C LEU A 113 -1.89 -21.15 -0.70
N ALA A 114 -3.06 -21.04 -1.35
CA ALA A 114 -3.48 -19.84 -2.06
C ALA A 114 -3.61 -18.62 -1.13
N GLY A 115 -4.20 -18.78 0.06
CA GLY A 115 -4.29 -17.70 1.06
C GLY A 115 -2.92 -17.26 1.59
N ALA A 116 -1.99 -18.20 1.77
CA ALA A 116 -0.62 -17.87 2.19
C ALA A 116 0.15 -17.08 1.11
N VAL A 117 -0.04 -17.42 -0.17
CA VAL A 117 0.55 -16.68 -1.29
C VAL A 117 -0.02 -15.27 -1.36
N LEU A 118 -1.34 -15.12 -1.29
CA LEU A 118 -2.02 -13.81 -1.28
C LEU A 118 -1.56 -12.92 -0.11
N ALA A 119 -1.32 -13.52 1.06
CA ALA A 119 -0.77 -12.82 2.21
C ALA A 119 0.67 -12.32 1.96
N GLY A 120 1.52 -13.18 1.39
CA GLY A 120 2.88 -12.80 0.99
C GLY A 120 2.87 -11.65 -0.03
N GLU A 121 1.99 -11.72 -1.02
CA GLU A 121 1.80 -10.67 -2.01
C GLU A 121 1.33 -9.35 -1.40
N SER A 122 0.44 -9.42 -0.42
CA SER A 122 -0.01 -8.23 0.32
C SER A 122 1.17 -7.56 1.04
N VAL A 123 2.03 -8.31 1.72
CA VAL A 123 3.24 -7.75 2.37
C VAL A 123 4.19 -7.15 1.33
N LEU A 124 4.46 -7.87 0.25
CA LEU A 124 5.34 -7.40 -0.83
C LEU A 124 4.82 -6.11 -1.48
N SER A 125 3.51 -6.01 -1.68
CA SER A 125 2.90 -4.83 -2.30
C SER A 125 2.98 -3.58 -1.42
N PHE A 126 2.90 -3.72 -0.09
CA PHE A 126 3.19 -2.61 0.82
C PHE A 126 4.67 -2.25 0.87
N ILE A 127 5.59 -3.22 0.73
CA ILE A 127 7.03 -2.94 0.60
C ILE A 127 7.31 -2.11 -0.66
N VAL A 128 6.71 -2.50 -1.80
CA VAL A 128 6.83 -1.73 -3.06
C VAL A 128 6.27 -0.33 -2.89
N ALA A 129 5.10 -0.17 -2.27
CA ALA A 129 4.52 1.14 -2.00
C ALA A 129 5.41 2.00 -1.08
N ALA A 130 6.04 1.39 -0.07
CA ALA A 130 6.98 2.07 0.80
C ALA A 130 8.21 2.58 0.04
N ILE A 131 8.77 1.75 -0.86
CA ILE A 131 9.89 2.15 -1.73
C ILE A 131 9.47 3.29 -2.66
N ALA A 132 8.29 3.19 -3.29
CA ALA A 132 7.76 4.24 -4.16
C ALA A 132 7.57 5.58 -3.41
N LEU A 133 7.08 5.53 -2.18
CA LEU A 133 6.93 6.70 -1.31
C LEU A 133 8.29 7.26 -0.88
N ASP A 134 9.26 6.41 -0.54
CA ASP A 134 10.63 6.84 -0.22
C ASP A 134 11.28 7.56 -1.40
N GLN A 135 11.14 7.01 -2.62
CA GLN A 135 11.57 7.66 -3.86
C GLN A 135 10.87 9.01 -4.07
N ALA A 136 9.54 9.08 -3.86
CA ALA A 136 8.80 10.34 -3.98
C ALA A 136 9.24 11.39 -2.95
N ILE A 137 9.63 10.99 -1.75
CA ILE A 137 10.17 11.87 -0.71
C ILE A 137 11.59 12.32 -1.09
N GLN A 138 12.45 11.41 -1.56
CA GLN A 138 13.83 11.72 -1.99
C GLN A 138 13.88 12.67 -3.19
N VAL A 139 12.97 12.53 -4.14
CA VAL A 139 12.82 13.43 -5.30
C VAL A 139 12.20 14.78 -4.91
N GLY A 140 11.78 14.95 -3.65
CA GLY A 140 11.18 16.18 -3.14
C GLY A 140 9.74 16.42 -3.64
N TRP A 141 9.09 15.40 -4.19
CA TRP A 141 7.69 15.48 -4.59
C TRP A 141 6.76 15.59 -3.38
N VAL A 142 7.17 15.08 -2.23
CA VAL A 142 6.49 15.24 -0.93
C VAL A 142 7.51 15.74 0.07
N LYS A 143 7.23 16.88 0.73
CA LYS A 143 8.12 17.37 1.78
C LYS A 143 7.97 16.52 3.04
N PRO A 144 9.08 15.99 3.59
CA PRO A 144 9.06 15.36 4.91
C PRO A 144 8.68 16.41 5.95
N PHE A 145 8.02 15.97 7.03
CA PHE A 145 7.68 16.88 8.12
C PHE A 145 8.98 17.37 8.79
N PRO A 146 9.14 18.68 9.02
CA PRO A 146 10.28 19.18 9.78
C PRO A 146 10.24 18.62 11.20
N SER A 147 11.33 18.02 11.67
CA SER A 147 11.51 17.77 13.10
C SER A 147 11.72 19.12 13.76
N ILE A 148 10.84 19.44 14.71
CA ILE A 148 10.95 20.62 15.59
C ILE A 148 12.24 20.53 16.40
#